data_AF-A0A0B4G1P5-F1
#
_entry.id   AF-A0A0B4G1P5-F1
#
_cell.length_a   1.000
_cell.length_b   1.000
_cell.length_c   1.000
_cell.angle_alpha   90.00
_cell.angle_beta   90.00
_cell.angle_gamma   90.00
#
_symmetry.space_group_name_H-M   'P 1'
#
loop_
_entity.id
_entity.type
_entity.pdbx_description
1 polymer ?
#
loop_
_entity_poly.entity_id
_entity_poly.type
_entity_poly.pdbx_seq_one_letter_code
_entity_poly.pdbx_strand_id
1 'polypeptide(L)'
;MVLSAKAPTAHDGSAAIFSPSMARIAASTAKDWSYVDSWLASKFPDSYTLPRFERNPSTLKALLEVVSISERADDSRHLLASAEKIAQGEGSHIDGYFEDLADDPPRSRMTSGIREQILSAISAHLDQDGKVALDAMGDAAVQHGISLPKLEDLINQLIALQTTLFETSQASLRADFWRSFLYREAKKTTDGLATAQSQNYNLPPELAKQNLDLQRKTKAFIAHLSDTQERIATCIPSGKGSDPTIQLVTEEEEQFLAVLSHKKHLDAQLMVFQGLPSDTDKARDEVDTLRQKLRGFTSRRDQAFESLVEQASPVKRRP
;
A
#
# COMPACT_ATOMS: atom_id res chain seq x y z
N MET A 1 34.07 47.56 4.45
CA MET A 1 33.48 48.57 5.35
C MET A 1 32.27 47.92 6.01
N VAL A 2 32.21 48.01 7.34
CA VAL A 2 31.36 47.26 8.29
C VAL A 2 29.89 47.74 8.25
N LEU A 3 28.96 46.85 8.66
CA LEU A 3 27.79 47.05 9.56
C LEU A 3 26.68 46.03 9.15
N SER A 4 26.53 44.86 9.80
CA SER A 4 25.88 44.55 11.09
C SER A 4 24.39 44.91 11.20
N ALA A 5 23.52 43.89 11.18
CA ALA A 5 22.18 43.85 11.82
C ALA A 5 21.67 42.38 11.80
N LYS A 6 21.84 41.63 12.89
CA LYS A 6 20.85 41.35 13.95
C LYS A 6 19.87 40.21 13.60
N ALA A 7 20.19 39.02 14.10
CA ALA A 7 19.31 37.85 14.13
C ALA A 7 18.13 38.08 15.11
N PRO A 8 16.90 37.70 14.76
CA PRO A 8 15.85 37.50 15.74
C PRO A 8 15.95 36.08 16.32
N THR A 9 15.98 36.08 17.64
CA THR A 9 15.93 34.94 18.55
C THR A 9 14.85 33.93 18.16
N ALA A 10 15.28 32.67 18.03
CA ALA A 10 14.40 31.52 18.00
C ALA A 10 13.48 31.56 19.23
N HIS A 11 12.18 31.65 18.99
CA HIS A 11 11.19 31.32 20.00
C HIS A 11 11.23 29.81 20.21
N ASP A 12 11.95 29.41 21.25
CA ASP A 12 11.74 28.17 21.97
C ASP A 12 10.26 28.07 22.36
N GLY A 13 9.51 27.24 21.64
CA GLY A 13 8.08 27.05 21.91
C GLY A 13 7.45 25.77 21.37
N SER A 14 8.21 24.91 20.67
CA SER A 14 7.64 23.67 20.09
C SER A 14 8.43 22.40 20.41
N ALA A 15 9.46 22.48 21.26
CA ALA A 15 10.26 21.31 21.62
C ALA A 15 9.63 20.43 22.72
N ALA A 16 8.52 20.86 23.34
CA ALA A 16 7.95 20.21 24.52
C ALA A 16 6.72 19.32 24.26
N ILE A 17 6.26 19.16 23.01
CA ILE A 17 5.01 18.41 22.70
C ILE A 17 5.25 17.05 22.02
N PHE A 18 6.50 16.71 21.69
CA PHE A 18 6.84 15.40 21.12
C PHE A 18 7.84 14.71 22.03
N SER A 19 7.39 13.69 22.76
CA SER A 19 8.31 12.77 23.43
C SER A 19 9.37 12.30 22.42
N PRO A 20 10.68 12.29 22.75
CA PRO A 20 11.75 11.88 21.85
C PRO A 20 11.52 10.52 21.17
N SER A 21 10.76 9.63 21.82
CA SER A 21 10.33 8.36 21.27
C SER A 21 9.31 8.53 20.12
N MET A 22 8.32 9.40 20.29
CA MET A 22 7.33 9.72 19.25
C MET A 22 7.94 10.46 18.07
N ALA A 23 8.89 11.37 18.33
CA ALA A 23 9.64 12.03 17.28
C ALA A 23 10.48 11.02 16.46
N ARG A 24 11.09 10.04 17.12
CA ARG A 24 11.86 8.98 16.43
C ARG A 24 10.97 8.07 15.58
N ILE A 25 9.79 7.70 16.09
CA ILE A 25 8.82 6.88 15.35
C ILE A 25 8.23 7.67 14.17
N ALA A 26 7.89 8.94 14.35
CA ALA A 26 7.44 9.80 13.27
C ALA A 26 8.53 9.95 12.19
N ALA A 27 9.79 10.16 12.60
CA ALA A 27 10.92 10.25 11.67
C ALA A 27 11.17 8.95 10.90
N SER A 28 11.06 7.77 11.54
CA SER A 28 11.20 6.48 10.84
C SER A 28 10.06 6.26 9.85
N THR A 29 8.81 6.54 10.26
CA THR A 29 7.66 6.41 9.35
C THR A 29 7.74 7.37 8.17
N ALA A 30 8.22 8.61 8.38
CA ALA A 30 8.43 9.57 7.30
C ALA A 30 9.53 9.10 6.32
N LYS A 31 10.60 8.47 6.83
CA LYS A 31 11.64 7.86 6.01
C LYS A 31 11.08 6.72 5.17
N ASP A 32 10.29 5.83 5.75
CA ASP A 32 9.68 4.70 5.04
C ASP A 32 8.74 5.18 3.94
N TRP A 33 7.95 6.24 4.19
CA TRP A 33 7.13 6.88 3.16
C TRP A 33 7.97 7.48 2.03
N SER A 34 9.08 8.17 2.35
CA SER A 34 9.96 8.74 1.32
C SER A 34 10.59 7.67 0.43
N TYR A 35 10.91 6.50 1.00
CA TYR A 35 11.44 5.35 0.27
C TYR A 35 10.36 4.78 -0.68
N VAL A 36 9.15 4.54 -0.18
CA VAL A 36 8.02 4.08 -1.01
C VAL A 36 7.68 5.08 -2.12
N ASP A 37 7.66 6.38 -1.82
CA ASP A 37 7.39 7.43 -2.81
C ASP A 37 8.48 7.45 -3.91
N SER A 38 9.75 7.30 -3.55
CA SER A 38 10.84 7.21 -4.53
C SER A 38 10.76 5.94 -5.39
N TRP A 39 10.37 4.81 -4.81
CA TRP A 39 10.15 3.56 -5.53
C TRP A 39 8.95 3.66 -6.48
N LEU A 40 7.83 4.23 -6.03
CA LEU A 40 6.65 4.48 -6.88
C LEU A 40 6.99 5.43 -8.04
N ALA A 41 7.73 6.51 -7.79
CA ALA A 41 8.19 7.41 -8.85
C ALA A 41 9.10 6.70 -9.88
N SER A 42 9.90 5.72 -9.44
CA SER A 42 10.72 4.91 -10.35
C SER A 42 9.91 3.95 -11.23
N LYS A 43 8.80 3.41 -10.71
CA LYS A 43 7.92 2.46 -11.43
C LYS A 43 6.87 3.17 -12.29
N PHE A 44 6.50 4.40 -11.94
CA PHE A 44 5.53 5.23 -12.67
C PHE A 44 6.18 6.55 -13.10
N PRO A 45 6.97 6.55 -14.20
CA PRO A 45 7.67 7.75 -14.69
C PRO A 45 6.71 8.85 -15.17
N ASP A 46 5.47 8.49 -15.53
CA ASP A 46 4.42 9.44 -15.87
C ASP A 46 3.61 9.80 -14.62
N SER A 47 3.88 10.98 -14.06
CA SER A 47 3.26 11.56 -12.84
C SER A 47 1.72 11.64 -12.85
N TYR A 48 1.07 11.27 -13.97
CA TYR A 48 -0.37 11.30 -14.16
C TYR A 48 -1.10 10.03 -13.68
N THR A 49 -0.36 8.96 -13.35
CA THR A 49 -0.96 7.62 -13.13
C THR A 49 -0.96 7.11 -11.70
N LEU A 50 -0.42 7.86 -10.73
CA LEU A 50 -0.40 7.43 -9.33
C LEU A 50 -1.83 7.48 -8.74
N PRO A 51 -2.45 6.32 -8.42
CA PRO A 51 -3.75 6.32 -7.77
C PRO A 51 -3.62 6.99 -6.40
N ARG A 52 -4.53 7.90 -6.07
CA ARG A 52 -4.55 8.50 -4.72
C ARG A 52 -4.97 7.42 -3.73
N PHE A 53 -4.13 7.13 -2.76
CA PHE A 53 -4.41 6.19 -1.69
C PHE A 53 -4.24 6.83 -0.32
N GLU A 54 -4.92 6.28 0.68
CA GLU A 54 -4.85 6.74 2.06
C GLU A 54 -3.48 6.40 2.67
N ARG A 55 -2.80 7.40 3.24
CA ARG A 55 -1.53 7.21 3.96
C ARG A 55 -1.80 6.75 5.39
N ASN A 56 -2.05 5.45 5.53
CA ASN A 56 -2.35 4.75 6.76
C ASN A 56 -1.16 3.82 7.12
N PRO A 57 -0.87 3.53 8.41
CA PRO A 57 0.16 2.56 8.78
C PRO A 57 -0.04 1.16 8.17
N SER A 58 -1.28 0.75 7.95
CA SER A 58 -1.61 -0.51 7.26
C SER A 58 -1.20 -0.49 5.78
N THR A 59 -1.39 0.64 5.09
CA THR A 59 -0.99 0.80 3.69
C THR A 59 0.52 0.92 3.55
N LEU A 60 1.21 1.59 4.48
CA LEU A 60 2.67 1.61 4.53
C LEU A 60 3.26 0.20 4.62
N LYS A 61 2.74 -0.64 5.53
CA LYS A 61 3.22 -2.00 5.70
C LYS A 61 3.02 -2.84 4.44
N ALA A 62 1.82 -2.77 3.85
CA ALA A 62 1.52 -3.49 2.62
C ALA A 62 2.42 -3.03 1.45
N LEU A 63 2.66 -1.73 1.31
CA LEU A 63 3.53 -1.18 0.27
C LEU A 63 4.99 -1.59 0.47
N LEU A 64 5.51 -1.59 1.70
CA LEU A 64 6.87 -2.08 1.98
C LEU A 64 7.03 -3.57 1.67
N GLU A 65 6.02 -4.39 1.97
CA GLU A 65 6.01 -5.80 1.59
C GLU A 65 6.05 -5.96 0.06
N VAL A 66 5.22 -5.21 -0.67
CA VAL A 66 5.20 -5.21 -2.14
C VAL A 66 6.55 -4.76 -2.72
N VAL A 67 7.14 -3.70 -2.18
CA VAL A 67 8.48 -3.21 -2.59
C VAL A 67 9.50 -4.35 -2.44
N SER A 68 9.55 -4.98 -1.27
CA SER A 68 10.50 -6.07 -0.99
C SER A 68 10.31 -7.30 -1.90
N ILE A 69 9.07 -7.60 -2.27
CA ILE A 69 8.75 -8.70 -3.20
C ILE A 69 9.17 -8.31 -4.62
N SER A 70 8.95 -7.06 -5.02
CA SER A 70 9.33 -6.54 -6.33
C SER A 70 10.84 -6.50 -6.52
N GLU A 71 11.60 -6.03 -5.52
CA GLU A 71 13.06 -6.02 -5.57
C GLU A 71 13.63 -7.43 -5.67
N ARG A 72 13.11 -8.38 -4.88
CA ARG A 72 13.50 -9.80 -4.99
C ARG A 72 13.22 -10.39 -6.38
N ALA A 73 12.09 -10.00 -6.98
CA ALA A 73 11.76 -10.43 -8.33
C ALA A 73 12.69 -9.80 -9.37
N ASP A 74 13.00 -8.51 -9.24
CA ASP A 74 13.89 -7.80 -10.16
C ASP A 74 15.34 -8.32 -10.05
N ASP A 75 15.83 -8.65 -8.85
CA ASP A 75 17.13 -9.32 -8.64
C ASP A 75 17.19 -10.67 -9.37
N SER A 76 16.12 -11.48 -9.26
CA SER A 76 16.05 -12.77 -9.94
C SER A 76 16.06 -12.62 -11.47
N ARG A 77 15.38 -11.59 -12.00
CA ARG A 77 15.39 -11.28 -13.44
C ARG A 77 16.77 -10.81 -13.88
N HIS A 78 17.44 -9.99 -13.08
CA HIS A 78 18.79 -9.52 -13.40
C HIS A 78 19.79 -10.68 -13.43
N LEU A 79 19.70 -11.63 -12.49
CA LEU A 79 20.53 -12.83 -12.50
C LEU A 79 20.27 -13.70 -13.73
N LEU A 80 19.01 -13.89 -14.12
CA LEU A 80 18.65 -14.63 -15.34
C LEU A 80 19.15 -13.94 -16.60
N ALA A 81 18.96 -12.62 -16.74
CA ALA A 81 19.46 -11.86 -17.88
C ALA A 81 20.99 -11.87 -17.96
N SER A 82 21.67 -11.81 -16.81
CA SER A 82 23.13 -11.97 -16.76
C SER A 82 23.57 -13.37 -17.18
N ALA A 83 22.89 -14.41 -16.72
CA ALA A 83 23.19 -15.79 -17.10
C ALA A 83 22.94 -16.03 -18.60
N GLU A 84 21.85 -15.47 -19.14
CA GLU A 84 21.54 -15.51 -20.57
C GLU A 84 22.60 -14.80 -21.40
N LYS A 85 23.05 -13.61 -20.98
CA LYS A 85 24.13 -12.87 -21.66
C LYS A 85 25.45 -13.64 -21.66
N ILE A 86 25.78 -14.35 -20.58
CA ILE A 86 26.97 -15.21 -20.51
C ILE A 86 26.82 -16.39 -21.47
N ALA A 87 25.67 -17.06 -21.48
CA ALA A 87 25.38 -18.18 -22.38
C ALA A 87 25.40 -17.75 -23.86
N GLN A 88 24.86 -16.58 -24.20
CA GLN A 88 24.91 -16.02 -25.56
C GLN A 88 26.33 -15.60 -25.96
N GLY A 89 27.12 -15.06 -25.03
CA GLY A 89 28.52 -14.69 -25.27
C GLY A 89 29.42 -15.91 -25.56
N GLU A 90 29.19 -17.01 -24.86
CA GLU A 90 29.88 -18.29 -25.12
C GLU A 90 29.40 -18.94 -26.43
N GLY A 91 28.10 -18.87 -26.73
CA GLY A 91 27.53 -19.38 -27.99
C GLY A 91 28.08 -18.68 -29.24
N SER A 92 28.18 -17.35 -29.25
CA SER A 92 28.72 -16.60 -30.39
C SER A 92 30.22 -16.82 -30.64
N HIS A 93 30.99 -17.20 -29.61
CA HIS A 93 32.40 -17.57 -29.80
C HIS A 93 32.55 -18.96 -30.46
N ILE A 94 31.56 -19.84 -30.32
CA ILE A 94 31.58 -21.19 -30.89
C ILE A 94 31.04 -21.19 -32.33
N ASP A 95 30.02 -20.39 -32.63
CA ASP A 95 29.37 -20.35 -33.95
C ASP A 95 30.28 -19.71 -35.04
N GLY A 96 31.01 -18.64 -34.68
CA GLY A 96 31.93 -17.97 -35.60
C GLY A 96 33.17 -18.80 -36.01
N TYR A 97 33.42 -19.93 -35.35
CA TYR A 97 34.54 -20.83 -35.70
C TYR A 97 34.14 -21.95 -36.67
N PHE A 98 32.84 -22.17 -36.88
CA PHE A 98 32.32 -23.28 -37.69
C PHE A 98 31.85 -22.86 -39.09
N GLU A 99 31.54 -21.58 -39.30
CA GLU A 99 30.98 -21.10 -40.58
C GLU A 99 32.04 -20.77 -41.65
N ASP A 100 33.32 -20.68 -41.27
CA ASP A 100 34.44 -20.37 -42.18
C ASP A 100 35.16 -21.62 -42.77
N LEU A 101 34.54 -22.80 -42.66
CA LEU A 101 35.12 -24.10 -43.07
C LEU A 101 34.33 -24.83 -44.18
N ALA A 102 33.43 -24.15 -44.88
CA ALA A 102 32.56 -24.78 -45.88
C ALA A 102 33.19 -25.11 -47.24
N ASP A 103 34.44 -24.68 -47.53
CA ASP A 103 35.10 -24.96 -48.83
C ASP A 103 36.57 -25.39 -48.66
N ASP A 104 36.84 -26.67 -48.31
CA ASP A 104 38.01 -27.44 -48.77
C ASP A 104 38.10 -28.88 -48.17
N PRO A 105 38.25 -29.96 -48.96
CA PRO A 105 38.53 -31.32 -48.45
C PRO A 105 40.03 -31.64 -48.55
N PRO A 106 40.78 -31.72 -47.42
CA PRO A 106 41.03 -33.02 -46.79
C PRO A 106 41.19 -32.97 -45.25
N ARG A 107 40.76 -31.90 -44.57
CA ARG A 107 40.95 -31.70 -43.12
C ARG A 107 39.99 -32.51 -42.23
N SER A 108 38.90 -33.05 -42.80
CA SER A 108 37.86 -33.81 -42.10
C SER A 108 38.36 -35.08 -41.38
N ARG A 109 39.43 -35.75 -41.87
CA ARG A 109 39.97 -36.96 -41.22
C ARG A 109 40.73 -36.66 -39.93
N MET A 110 41.40 -35.50 -39.85
CA MET A 110 42.18 -35.12 -38.67
C MET A 110 41.26 -34.61 -37.54
N THR A 111 40.20 -33.89 -37.90
CA THR A 111 39.18 -33.43 -36.95
C THR A 111 38.30 -34.57 -36.43
N SER A 112 38.06 -35.63 -37.23
CA SER A 112 37.38 -36.84 -36.76
C SER A 112 38.18 -37.56 -35.67
N GLY A 113 39.48 -37.77 -35.88
CA GLY A 113 40.32 -38.45 -34.89
C GLY A 113 40.45 -37.69 -33.57
N ILE A 114 40.55 -36.36 -33.63
CA ILE A 114 40.54 -35.50 -32.43
C ILE A 114 39.18 -35.55 -31.76
N ARG A 115 38.06 -35.50 -32.51
CA ARG A 115 36.71 -35.63 -31.98
C ARG A 115 36.51 -36.97 -31.26
N GLU A 116 36.95 -38.07 -31.85
CA GLU A 116 36.89 -39.41 -31.23
C GLU A 116 37.76 -39.51 -29.98
N GLN A 117 38.94 -38.88 -29.95
CA GLN A 117 39.75 -38.79 -28.74
C GLN A 117 39.09 -37.95 -27.64
N ILE A 118 38.46 -36.83 -27.99
CA ILE A 118 37.75 -35.99 -27.03
C ILE A 118 36.52 -36.72 -26.48
N LEU A 119 35.72 -37.38 -27.33
CA LEU A 119 34.57 -38.17 -26.90
C LEU A 119 34.98 -39.38 -26.05
N SER A 120 36.11 -40.03 -26.36
CA SER A 120 36.63 -41.12 -25.54
C SER A 120 37.16 -40.61 -24.19
N ALA A 121 37.81 -39.45 -24.16
CA ALA A 121 38.24 -38.81 -22.92
C ALA A 121 37.04 -38.40 -22.05
N ILE A 122 36.00 -37.80 -22.63
CA ILE A 122 34.79 -37.41 -21.91
C ILE A 122 34.06 -38.64 -21.36
N SER A 123 33.90 -39.70 -22.17
CA SER A 123 33.27 -40.95 -21.69
C SER A 123 34.09 -41.68 -20.62
N ALA A 124 35.42 -41.57 -20.65
CA ALA A 124 36.30 -42.13 -19.63
C ALA A 124 36.24 -41.36 -18.30
N HIS A 125 36.02 -40.04 -18.34
CA HIS A 125 35.95 -39.17 -17.17
C HIS A 125 34.52 -38.90 -16.67
N LEU A 126 33.52 -39.55 -17.27
CA LEU A 126 32.13 -39.42 -16.83
C LEU A 126 31.90 -40.29 -15.59
N ASP A 127 31.44 -39.66 -14.51
CA ASP A 127 31.02 -40.34 -13.28
C ASP A 127 29.86 -41.31 -13.56
N GLN A 128 29.65 -42.28 -12.66
CA GLN A 128 28.59 -43.30 -12.81
C GLN A 128 27.21 -42.66 -12.98
N ASP A 129 26.93 -41.59 -12.24
CA ASP A 129 25.69 -40.84 -12.34
C ASP A 129 25.53 -40.16 -13.71
N GLY A 130 26.63 -39.65 -14.28
CA GLY A 130 26.64 -39.06 -15.61
C GLY A 130 26.36 -40.07 -16.71
N LYS A 131 26.89 -41.31 -16.58
CA LYS A 131 26.60 -42.40 -17.52
C LYS A 131 25.13 -42.80 -17.50
N VAL A 132 24.58 -42.98 -16.30
CA VAL A 132 23.15 -43.32 -16.12
C VAL A 132 22.25 -42.21 -16.68
N ALA A 133 22.61 -40.93 -16.46
CA ALA A 133 21.85 -39.81 -17.00
C ALA A 133 21.90 -39.77 -18.54
N LEU A 134 23.06 -40.04 -19.15
CA LEU A 134 23.21 -40.09 -20.60
C LEU A 134 22.42 -41.25 -21.21
N ASP A 135 22.47 -42.44 -20.60
CA ASP A 135 21.69 -43.61 -21.03
C ASP A 135 20.18 -43.32 -20.91
N ALA A 136 19.74 -42.70 -19.81
CA ALA A 136 18.35 -42.32 -19.64
C ALA A 136 17.86 -41.27 -20.67
N MET A 137 18.72 -40.32 -21.05
CA MET A 137 18.42 -39.37 -22.14
C MET A 137 18.37 -40.08 -23.49
N GLY A 138 19.26 -41.05 -23.73
CA GLY A 138 19.23 -41.90 -24.92
C GLY A 138 17.94 -42.70 -25.02
N ASP A 139 17.54 -43.35 -23.92
CA ASP A 139 16.29 -44.10 -23.83
C ASP A 139 15.07 -43.20 -24.04
N ALA A 140 15.05 -42.00 -23.46
CA ALA A 140 14.00 -41.02 -23.68
C ALA A 140 13.94 -40.57 -25.15
N ALA A 141 15.08 -40.27 -25.76
CA ALA A 141 15.16 -39.90 -27.17
C ALA A 141 14.62 -41.02 -28.09
N VAL A 142 14.95 -42.28 -27.78
CA VAL A 142 14.46 -43.45 -28.52
C VAL A 142 12.94 -43.62 -28.33
N GLN A 143 12.44 -43.50 -27.10
CA GLN A 143 10.99 -43.58 -26.82
C GLN A 143 10.19 -42.50 -27.56
N HIS A 144 10.79 -41.32 -27.74
CA HIS A 144 10.20 -40.21 -28.49
C HIS A 144 10.50 -40.23 -29.99
N GLY A 145 11.20 -41.25 -30.50
CA GLY A 145 11.46 -41.45 -31.93
C GLY A 145 12.45 -40.46 -32.54
N ILE A 146 13.34 -39.87 -31.73
CA ILE A 146 14.31 -38.87 -32.18
C ILE A 146 15.60 -39.57 -32.58
N SER A 147 15.84 -39.67 -33.90
CA SER A 147 17.01 -40.36 -34.46
C SER A 147 18.33 -39.58 -34.34
N LEU A 148 18.26 -38.25 -34.15
CA LEU A 148 19.41 -37.38 -33.93
C LEU A 148 19.00 -36.22 -33.00
N PRO A 149 19.03 -36.42 -31.67
CA PRO A 149 18.53 -35.40 -30.76
C PRO A 149 19.44 -34.18 -30.75
N LYS A 150 18.90 -33.04 -31.20
CA LYS A 150 19.47 -31.75 -30.80
C LYS A 150 19.17 -31.56 -29.32
N LEU A 151 20.13 -30.99 -28.59
CA LEU A 151 19.99 -30.75 -27.16
C LEU A 151 18.74 -29.91 -26.83
N GLU A 152 18.42 -28.92 -27.68
CA GLU A 152 17.24 -28.07 -27.56
C GLU A 152 15.93 -28.88 -27.61
N ASP A 153 15.83 -29.86 -28.51
CA ASP A 153 14.65 -30.70 -28.66
C ASP A 153 14.43 -31.58 -27.42
N LEU A 154 15.51 -32.15 -26.86
CA LEU A 154 15.44 -32.93 -25.63
C LEU A 154 15.07 -32.08 -24.41
N ILE A 155 15.63 -30.86 -24.29
CA ILE A 155 15.31 -29.96 -23.18
C ILE A 155 13.84 -29.52 -23.25
N ASN A 156 13.36 -29.12 -24.43
CA ASN A 156 11.97 -28.72 -24.61
C ASN A 156 11.01 -29.85 -24.26
N GLN A 157 11.34 -31.09 -24.63
CA GLN A 157 10.55 -32.26 -24.26
C GLN A 157 10.62 -32.56 -22.76
N LEU A 158 11.79 -32.47 -22.13
CA LEU A 158 11.92 -32.67 -20.70
C LEU A 158 11.11 -31.62 -19.91
N ILE A 159 11.13 -30.37 -20.35
CA ILE A 159 10.28 -29.31 -19.77
C ILE A 159 8.80 -29.62 -19.98
N ALA A 160 8.40 -30.08 -21.16
CA ALA A 160 7.01 -30.47 -21.44
C ALA A 160 6.57 -31.65 -20.56
N LEU A 161 7.40 -32.68 -20.40
CA LEU A 161 7.15 -33.82 -19.51
C LEU A 161 7.05 -33.37 -18.05
N GLN A 162 7.96 -32.50 -17.60
CA GLN A 162 7.93 -31.99 -16.24
C GLN A 162 6.67 -31.13 -15.98
N THR A 163 6.26 -30.34 -16.97
CA THR A 163 5.05 -29.53 -16.90
C THR A 163 3.81 -30.41 -16.81
N THR A 164 3.68 -31.41 -17.69
CA THR A 164 2.55 -32.34 -17.67
C THR A 164 2.51 -33.19 -16.39
N LEU A 165 3.66 -33.63 -15.87
CA LEU A 165 3.75 -34.32 -14.58
C LEU A 165 3.28 -33.41 -13.44
N PHE A 166 3.73 -32.16 -13.42
CA PHE A 166 3.29 -31.19 -12.42
C PHE A 166 1.78 -30.92 -12.51
N GLU A 167 1.26 -30.64 -13.71
CA GLU A 167 -0.16 -30.37 -13.93
C GLU A 167 -1.06 -31.54 -13.52
N THR A 168 -0.67 -32.76 -13.86
CA THR A 168 -1.41 -33.98 -13.48
C THR A 168 -1.36 -34.21 -11.98
N SER A 169 -0.22 -33.98 -11.33
CA SER A 169 -0.10 -34.05 -9.86
C SER A 169 -0.97 -32.99 -9.16
N GLN A 170 -1.05 -31.78 -9.72
CA GLN A 170 -1.90 -30.73 -9.17
C GLN A 170 -3.39 -31.03 -9.42
N ALA A 171 -3.73 -31.63 -10.56
CA ALA A 171 -5.08 -32.06 -10.87
C ALA A 171 -5.56 -33.16 -9.91
N SER A 172 -4.70 -34.12 -9.55
CA SER A 172 -5.06 -35.17 -8.59
C SER A 172 -5.32 -34.62 -7.19
N LEU A 173 -4.47 -33.71 -6.70
CA LEU A 173 -4.70 -33.04 -5.41
C LEU A 173 -6.02 -32.26 -5.37
N ARG A 174 -6.35 -31.55 -6.47
CA ARG A 174 -7.64 -30.86 -6.59
C ARG A 174 -8.81 -31.85 -6.61
N ALA A 175 -8.70 -32.94 -7.35
CA ALA A 175 -9.73 -33.98 -7.39
C ALA A 175 -9.97 -34.60 -6.01
N ASP A 176 -8.92 -34.84 -5.23
CA ASP A 176 -9.02 -35.35 -3.87
C ASP A 176 -9.68 -34.38 -2.91
N PHE A 177 -9.38 -33.09 -3.04
CA PHE A 177 -10.08 -32.04 -2.31
C PHE A 177 -11.57 -32.01 -2.66
N TRP A 178 -11.92 -32.00 -3.95
CA TRP A 178 -13.31 -32.03 -4.41
C TRP A 178 -14.05 -33.27 -3.95
N ARG A 179 -13.42 -34.44 -4.03
CA ARG A 179 -13.96 -35.71 -3.53
C ARG A 179 -14.29 -35.63 -2.04
N SER A 180 -13.36 -35.12 -1.24
CA SER A 180 -13.55 -34.95 0.20
C SER A 180 -14.65 -33.94 0.53
N PHE A 181 -14.70 -32.83 -0.21
CA PHE A 181 -15.72 -31.80 -0.08
C PHE A 181 -17.11 -32.35 -0.41
N LEU A 182 -17.26 -32.99 -1.57
CA LEU A 182 -18.52 -33.58 -2.01
C LEU A 182 -19.00 -34.66 -1.06
N TYR A 183 -18.09 -35.50 -0.55
CA TYR A 183 -18.44 -36.50 0.46
C TYR A 183 -18.95 -35.86 1.75
N ARG A 184 -18.31 -34.78 2.20
CA ARG A 184 -18.74 -34.03 3.39
C ARG A 184 -20.11 -33.39 3.19
N GLU A 185 -20.35 -32.75 2.05
CA GLU A 185 -21.65 -32.12 1.74
C GLU A 185 -22.75 -33.16 1.50
N ALA A 186 -22.44 -34.27 0.84
CA ALA A 186 -23.36 -35.41 0.72
C ALA A 186 -23.74 -35.94 2.11
N LYS A 187 -22.76 -36.15 2.99
CA LYS A 187 -23.03 -36.56 4.37
C LYS A 187 -23.87 -35.53 5.14
N LYS A 188 -23.53 -34.24 5.02
CA LYS A 188 -24.29 -33.15 5.66
C LYS A 188 -25.74 -33.11 5.20
N THR A 189 -25.98 -33.28 3.90
CA THR A 189 -27.33 -33.28 3.32
C THR A 189 -28.10 -34.54 3.69
N THR A 190 -27.45 -35.72 3.75
CA THR A 190 -28.10 -36.95 4.25
C THR A 190 -28.43 -36.86 5.74
N ASP A 191 -27.54 -36.30 6.56
CA ASP A 191 -27.77 -36.09 8.00
C ASP A 191 -28.89 -35.05 8.19
N GLY A 192 -28.88 -33.97 7.41
CA GLY A 192 -29.95 -32.97 7.37
C GLY A 192 -31.30 -33.56 6.94
N LEU A 193 -31.33 -34.42 5.94
CA LEU A 193 -32.54 -35.10 5.50
C LEU A 193 -33.06 -36.07 6.57
N ALA A 194 -32.18 -36.84 7.21
CA ALA A 194 -32.55 -37.75 8.29
C ALA A 194 -33.13 -36.99 9.49
N THR A 195 -32.56 -35.83 9.85
CA THR A 195 -33.11 -34.98 10.92
C THR A 195 -34.46 -34.38 10.53
N ALA A 196 -34.65 -33.93 9.29
CA ALA A 196 -35.93 -33.39 8.81
C ALA A 196 -37.04 -34.46 8.68
N GLN A 197 -36.68 -35.70 8.34
CA GLN A 197 -37.61 -36.84 8.29
C GLN A 197 -37.95 -37.40 9.67
N SER A 198 -37.16 -37.08 10.70
CA SER A 198 -37.45 -37.49 12.06
C SER A 198 -38.70 -36.77 12.59
N GLN A 199 -39.59 -37.49 13.26
CA GLN A 199 -40.86 -36.94 13.80
C GLN A 199 -40.66 -35.86 14.89
N ASN A 200 -39.41 -35.57 15.27
CA ASN A 200 -39.03 -34.58 16.27
C ASN A 200 -38.43 -33.30 15.65
N TYR A 201 -38.53 -33.12 14.33
CA TYR A 201 -38.01 -31.92 13.67
C TYR A 201 -38.80 -30.67 14.08
N ASN A 202 -38.22 -29.88 14.99
CA ASN A 202 -38.71 -28.56 15.35
C ASN A 202 -37.92 -27.53 14.55
N LEU A 203 -38.62 -26.62 13.85
CA LEU A 203 -37.96 -25.49 13.20
C LEU A 203 -37.17 -24.70 14.26
N PRO A 204 -35.84 -24.53 14.10
CA PRO A 204 -35.06 -23.73 15.03
C PRO A 204 -35.66 -22.32 15.13
N PRO A 205 -36.02 -21.84 16.34
CA PRO A 205 -36.64 -20.52 16.53
C PRO A 205 -35.71 -19.38 16.10
N GLU A 206 -34.42 -19.68 15.94
CA GLU A 206 -33.40 -18.76 15.43
C GLU A 206 -33.58 -18.41 13.95
N LEU A 207 -34.10 -19.33 13.11
CA LEU A 207 -34.36 -19.03 11.70
C LEU A 207 -35.47 -17.98 11.53
N ALA A 208 -36.50 -18.02 12.38
CA ALA A 208 -37.56 -17.02 12.38
C ALA A 208 -37.01 -15.63 12.77
N LYS A 209 -36.12 -15.57 13.77
CA LYS A 209 -35.43 -14.34 14.17
C LYS A 209 -34.55 -13.79 13.06
N GLN A 210 -33.73 -14.64 12.44
CA GLN A 210 -32.85 -14.26 11.34
C GLN A 210 -33.64 -13.79 10.11
N ASN A 211 -34.78 -14.42 9.79
CA ASN A 211 -35.64 -14.00 8.70
C ASN A 211 -36.25 -12.61 8.98
N LEU A 212 -36.73 -12.36 10.20
CA LEU A 212 -37.23 -11.04 10.58
C LEU A 212 -36.13 -9.98 10.52
N ASP A 213 -34.91 -10.28 10.94
CA ASP A 213 -33.78 -9.34 10.86
C ASP A 213 -33.34 -9.08 9.42
N LEU A 214 -33.35 -10.10 8.56
CA LEU A 214 -33.12 -9.92 7.12
C LEU A 214 -34.22 -9.07 6.50
N GLN A 215 -35.50 -9.31 6.82
CA GLN A 215 -36.61 -8.47 6.35
C GLN A 215 -36.47 -7.01 6.82
N ARG A 216 -36.05 -6.77 8.07
CA ARG A 216 -35.79 -5.42 8.58
C ARG A 216 -34.63 -4.76 7.82
N LYS A 217 -33.54 -5.47 7.59
CA LYS A 217 -32.39 -4.99 6.80
C LYS A 217 -32.79 -4.67 5.37
N THR A 218 -33.54 -5.55 4.71
CA THR A 218 -34.05 -5.31 3.36
C THR A 218 -34.96 -4.09 3.31
N LYS A 219 -35.88 -3.92 4.27
CA LYS A 219 -36.72 -2.71 4.35
C LYS A 219 -35.89 -1.45 4.56
N ALA A 220 -34.87 -1.50 5.42
CA ALA A 220 -33.97 -0.38 5.64
C ALA A 220 -33.18 -0.03 4.36
N PHE A 221 -32.68 -1.03 3.62
CA PHE A 221 -32.00 -0.79 2.34
C PHE A 221 -32.94 -0.25 1.27
N ILE A 222 -34.18 -0.74 1.18
CA ILE A 222 -35.18 -0.19 0.25
C ILE A 222 -35.46 1.28 0.59
N ALA A 223 -35.64 1.61 1.86
CA ALA A 223 -35.84 2.99 2.30
C ALA A 223 -34.62 3.89 1.99
N HIS A 224 -33.40 3.36 2.18
CA HIS A 224 -32.17 4.07 1.80
C HIS A 224 -32.03 4.25 0.29
N LEU A 225 -32.45 3.27 -0.51
CA LEU A 225 -32.44 3.39 -1.98
C LEU A 225 -33.46 4.42 -2.47
N SER A 226 -34.65 4.47 -1.88
CA SER A 226 -35.63 5.51 -2.21
C SER A 226 -35.13 6.89 -1.79
N ASP A 227 -34.53 7.02 -0.60
CA ASP A 227 -33.95 8.29 -0.13
C ASP A 227 -32.77 8.75 -1.01
N THR A 228 -31.86 7.85 -1.39
CA THR A 228 -30.78 8.21 -2.32
C THR A 228 -31.31 8.54 -3.72
N GLN A 229 -32.34 7.85 -4.20
CA GLN A 229 -32.98 8.14 -5.48
C GLN A 229 -33.72 9.49 -5.46
N GLU A 230 -34.40 9.83 -4.37
CA GLU A 230 -35.02 11.14 -4.16
C GLU A 230 -33.95 12.23 -4.08
N ARG A 231 -32.85 12.00 -3.35
CA ARG A 231 -31.72 12.93 -3.31
C ARG A 231 -31.10 13.14 -4.68
N ILE A 232 -30.90 12.08 -5.46
CA ILE A 232 -30.43 12.17 -6.84
C ILE A 232 -31.43 12.95 -7.71
N ALA A 233 -32.73 12.69 -7.57
CA ALA A 233 -33.77 13.41 -8.31
C ALA A 233 -33.85 14.90 -7.91
N THR A 234 -33.53 15.26 -6.67
CA THR A 234 -33.44 16.66 -6.22
C THR A 234 -32.11 17.34 -6.57
N CYS A 235 -31.01 16.58 -6.64
CA CYS A 235 -29.68 17.08 -7.00
C CYS A 235 -29.46 17.17 -8.51
N ILE A 236 -30.21 16.41 -9.31
CA ILE A 236 -30.27 16.61 -10.75
C ILE A 236 -31.35 17.68 -10.96
N PRO A 237 -30.99 18.97 -11.17
CA PRO A 237 -31.98 19.93 -11.62
C PRO A 237 -32.57 19.37 -12.90
N SER A 238 -33.90 19.27 -12.97
CA SER A 238 -34.63 18.93 -14.18
C SER A 238 -34.39 20.03 -15.22
N GLY A 239 -33.25 19.94 -15.90
CA GLY A 239 -32.76 20.86 -16.89
C GLY A 239 -31.89 20.09 -17.85
N LYS A 240 -32.42 19.79 -19.04
CA LYS A 240 -31.59 19.54 -20.21
C LYS A 240 -30.66 20.75 -20.37
N GLY A 241 -29.38 20.62 -20.07
CA GLY A 241 -28.43 21.71 -20.35
C GLY A 241 -27.11 21.60 -19.61
N SER A 242 -26.06 21.42 -20.42
CA SER A 242 -24.64 21.69 -20.18
C SER A 242 -23.92 20.94 -19.06
N ASP A 243 -22.89 20.20 -19.48
CA ASP A 243 -21.68 19.94 -18.68
C ASP A 243 -21.28 21.21 -17.91
N PRO A 244 -20.78 21.07 -16.66
CA PRO A 244 -20.44 22.21 -15.80
C PRO A 244 -19.53 23.16 -16.56
N THR A 245 -20.10 24.28 -16.99
CA THR A 245 -19.38 25.28 -17.77
C THR A 245 -18.48 26.03 -16.82
N ILE A 246 -17.25 26.32 -17.25
CA ILE A 246 -16.20 26.97 -16.44
C ILE A 246 -16.73 28.24 -15.74
N GLN A 247 -17.69 28.94 -16.36
CA GLN A 247 -18.36 30.12 -15.79
C GLN A 247 -19.12 29.83 -14.49
N LEU A 248 -19.81 28.68 -14.41
CA LEU A 248 -20.53 28.29 -13.19
C LEU A 248 -19.55 27.97 -12.05
N VAL A 249 -18.43 27.31 -12.39
CA VAL A 249 -17.36 27.02 -11.42
C VAL A 249 -16.71 28.30 -10.92
N THR A 250 -16.49 29.29 -11.77
CA THR A 250 -15.94 30.59 -11.35
C THR A 250 -16.91 31.37 -10.46
N GLU A 251 -18.21 31.33 -10.74
CA GLU A 251 -19.23 31.97 -9.88
C GLU A 251 -19.31 31.28 -8.51
N GLU A 252 -19.25 29.95 -8.47
CA GLU A 252 -19.20 29.19 -7.22
C GLU A 252 -17.90 29.45 -6.43
N GLU A 253 -16.77 29.59 -7.12
CA GLU A 253 -15.49 29.94 -6.50
C GLU A 253 -15.53 31.34 -5.87
N GLU A 254 -16.08 32.34 -6.57
CA GLU A 254 -16.25 33.69 -6.02
C GLU A 254 -17.18 33.70 -4.79
N GLN A 255 -18.28 32.95 -4.83
CA GLN A 255 -19.19 32.80 -3.69
C GLN A 255 -18.50 32.12 -2.51
N PHE A 256 -17.71 31.07 -2.78
CA PHE A 256 -16.94 30.39 -1.74
C PHE A 256 -15.89 31.30 -1.10
N LEU A 257 -15.17 32.09 -1.90
CA LEU A 257 -14.21 33.07 -1.40
C LEU A 257 -14.89 34.16 -0.56
N ALA A 258 -16.08 34.61 -0.96
CA ALA A 258 -16.88 35.54 -0.17
C ALA A 258 -17.24 34.93 1.20
N VAL A 259 -17.75 33.70 1.24
CA VAL A 259 -18.08 32.99 2.48
C VAL A 259 -16.83 32.77 3.34
N LEU A 260 -15.70 32.43 2.73
CA LEU A 260 -14.44 32.24 3.44
C LEU A 260 -13.92 33.55 4.05
N SER A 261 -14.07 34.67 3.36
CA SER A 261 -13.75 36.00 3.90
C SER A 261 -14.65 36.35 5.09
N HIS A 262 -15.95 36.03 4.99
CA HIS A 262 -16.91 36.25 6.07
C HIS A 262 -16.61 35.36 7.29
N LYS A 263 -16.26 34.09 7.07
CA LYS A 263 -15.85 33.16 8.11
C LYS A 263 -14.56 33.62 8.81
N LYS A 264 -13.57 34.11 8.06
CA LYS A 264 -12.36 34.71 8.65
C LYS A 264 -12.67 35.94 9.49
N HIS A 265 -13.62 36.78 9.05
CA HIS A 265 -14.06 37.94 9.81
C HIS A 265 -14.76 37.54 11.12
N LEU A 266 -15.67 36.57 11.07
CA LEU A 266 -16.34 36.01 12.24
C LEU A 266 -15.35 35.33 13.19
N ASP A 267 -14.40 34.54 12.67
CA ASP A 267 -13.35 33.93 13.47
C ASP A 267 -12.51 34.99 14.18
N ALA A 268 -12.18 36.10 13.51
CA ALA A 268 -11.47 37.22 14.12
C ALA A 268 -12.28 37.90 15.22
N GLN A 269 -13.60 38.04 15.04
CA GLN A 269 -14.49 38.53 16.09
C GLN A 269 -14.57 37.55 17.27
N LEU A 270 -14.65 36.25 17.01
CA LEU A 270 -14.69 35.20 18.04
C LEU A 270 -13.37 35.09 18.82
N MET A 271 -12.24 35.34 18.18
CA MET A 271 -10.93 35.36 18.84
C MET A 271 -10.85 36.40 19.96
N VAL A 272 -11.58 37.51 19.88
CA VAL A 272 -11.66 38.52 20.97
C VAL A 272 -12.33 37.94 22.22
N PHE A 273 -13.20 36.94 22.05
CA PHE A 273 -13.90 36.24 23.13
C PHE A 273 -13.23 34.91 23.49
N GLN A 274 -12.04 34.62 22.95
CA GLN A 274 -11.32 33.39 23.24
C GLN A 274 -10.95 33.34 24.73
N GLY A 275 -11.47 32.34 25.44
CA GLY A 275 -11.31 32.19 26.89
C GLY A 275 -12.57 32.46 27.70
N LEU A 276 -13.66 32.96 27.08
CA LEU A 276 -14.98 32.99 27.71
C LEU A 276 -15.76 31.70 27.43
N PRO A 277 -16.57 31.21 28.39
CA PRO A 277 -17.50 30.11 28.20
C PRO A 277 -18.51 30.37 27.07
N SER A 278 -18.98 29.29 26.44
CA SER A 278 -19.98 29.34 25.35
C SER A 278 -21.35 29.87 25.80
N ASP A 279 -21.67 29.76 27.10
CA ASP A 279 -22.90 30.27 27.69
C ASP A 279 -22.79 31.76 28.04
N THR A 280 -23.71 32.58 27.52
CA THR A 280 -23.67 34.05 27.66
C THR A 280 -23.72 34.52 29.11
N ASP A 281 -24.47 33.83 29.98
CA ASP A 281 -24.61 34.23 31.39
C ASP A 281 -23.37 33.87 32.19
N LYS A 282 -22.76 32.70 31.94
CA LYS A 282 -21.49 32.31 32.58
C LYS A 282 -20.33 33.20 32.14
N ALA A 283 -20.31 33.59 30.87
CA ALA A 283 -19.33 34.55 30.34
C ALA A 283 -19.43 35.93 31.04
N ARG A 284 -20.65 36.39 31.34
CA ARG A 284 -20.86 37.64 32.11
C ARG A 284 -20.34 37.52 33.53
N ASP A 285 -20.66 36.42 34.21
CA ASP A 285 -20.19 36.17 35.58
C ASP A 285 -18.65 36.16 35.64
N GLU A 286 -17.98 35.47 34.70
CA GLU A 286 -16.52 35.44 34.63
C GLU A 286 -15.91 36.81 34.38
N VAL A 287 -16.46 37.61 33.46
CA VAL A 287 -16.01 38.99 33.21
C VAL A 287 -16.17 39.86 34.45
N ASP A 288 -17.28 39.74 35.17
CA ASP A 288 -17.52 40.52 36.38
C ASP A 288 -16.59 40.10 37.52
N THR A 289 -16.26 38.81 37.64
CA THR A 289 -15.24 38.35 38.60
C THR A 289 -13.86 38.92 38.26
N LEU A 290 -13.47 38.95 36.98
CA LEU A 290 -12.19 39.52 36.53
C LEU A 290 -12.14 41.03 36.76
N ARG A 291 -13.26 41.75 36.51
CA ARG A 291 -13.38 43.19 36.82
C ARG A 291 -13.29 43.46 38.32
N GLN A 292 -13.87 42.61 39.16
CA GLN A 292 -13.75 42.74 40.61
C GLN A 292 -12.31 42.52 41.07
N LYS A 293 -11.61 41.51 40.52
CA LYS A 293 -10.17 41.28 40.78
C LYS A 293 -9.33 42.47 40.35
N LEU A 294 -9.58 43.05 39.17
CA LEU A 294 -8.87 44.23 38.68
C LEU A 294 -9.08 45.43 39.61
N ARG A 295 -10.32 45.74 40.00
CA ARG A 295 -10.62 46.78 41.00
C ARG A 295 -9.92 46.53 42.33
N GLY A 296 -9.85 45.27 42.78
CA GLY A 296 -9.09 44.89 43.97
C GLY A 296 -7.59 45.15 43.83
N PHE A 297 -6.98 44.83 42.68
CA PHE A 297 -5.58 45.14 42.40
C PHE A 297 -5.34 46.64 42.30
N THR A 298 -6.24 47.41 41.68
CA THR A 298 -6.17 48.87 41.62
C THR A 298 -6.22 49.48 43.02
N SER A 299 -7.19 49.06 43.85
CA SER A 299 -7.29 49.55 45.23
C SER A 299 -6.07 49.20 46.08
N ARG A 300 -5.50 47.99 45.94
CA ARG A 300 -4.24 47.63 46.60
C ARG A 300 -3.06 48.46 46.11
N ARG A 301 -2.97 48.69 44.81
CA ARG A 301 -1.92 49.53 44.20
C ARG A 301 -2.04 50.95 44.74
N ASP A 302 -3.24 51.50 44.77
CA ASP A 302 -3.49 52.86 45.22
C ASP A 302 -3.22 52.98 46.73
N GLN A 303 -3.62 51.99 47.55
CA GLN A 303 -3.28 51.94 48.97
C GLN A 303 -1.76 51.83 49.22
N ALA A 304 -1.06 51.00 48.45
CA ALA A 304 0.40 50.89 48.53
C ALA A 304 1.08 52.18 48.08
N PHE A 305 0.52 52.86 47.07
CA PHE A 305 0.99 54.16 46.62
C PHE A 305 0.79 55.23 47.69
N GLU A 306 -0.40 55.34 48.28
CA GLU A 306 -0.68 56.26 49.38
C GLU A 306 0.25 55.99 50.58
N SER A 307 0.46 54.73 50.95
CA SER A 307 1.42 54.37 52.01
C SER A 307 2.85 54.79 51.70
N LEU A 308 3.29 54.71 50.44
CA LEU A 308 4.62 55.18 50.03
C LEU A 308 4.70 56.72 50.02
N VAL A 309 3.62 57.39 49.61
CA VAL A 309 3.51 58.86 49.61
C VAL A 309 3.51 59.41 51.04
N GLU A 310 2.79 58.77 51.97
CA GLU A 310 2.77 59.14 53.39
C GLU A 310 4.13 58.94 54.07
N GLN A 311 4.87 57.88 53.71
CA GLN A 311 6.24 57.65 54.20
C GLN A 311 7.26 58.62 53.62
N ALA A 312 7.09 59.06 52.38
CA ALA A 312 7.95 60.05 51.72
C ALA A 312 7.59 61.51 52.09
N SER A 313 6.41 61.74 52.68
CA SER A 313 5.99 63.05 53.15
C SER A 313 6.62 63.36 54.51
N PRO A 314 7.46 64.41 54.64
CA PRO A 314 8.12 64.71 55.90
C PRO A 314 7.09 65.15 56.93
N VAL A 315 6.94 64.35 57.99
CA VAL A 315 6.12 64.70 59.17
C VAL A 315 6.62 66.04 59.72
N LYS A 316 5.80 67.09 59.55
CA LYS A 316 5.96 68.37 60.27
C LYS A 316 5.79 68.08 61.76
N ARG A 317 6.89 67.92 62.50
CA ARG A 317 6.91 68.15 63.95
C ARG A 317 6.42 69.58 64.19
N ARG A 318 5.26 69.74 64.82
CA ARG A 318 4.84 71.01 65.41
C ARG A 318 5.36 71.07 66.86
N PRO A 319 5.72 72.28 67.35
CA PRO A 319 6.52 72.50 68.56
C PRO A 319 5.87 72.00 69.84
#